data_AF-A0A3R7ZA31-F1
#
_entry.id   AF-A0A3R7ZA31-F1
#
_cell.length_a   1.000
_cell.length_b   1.000
_cell.length_c   1.000
_cell.angle_alpha   90.00
_cell.angle_beta   90.00
_cell.angle_gamma   90.00
#
_symmetry.space_group_name_H-M   'P 1'
#
loop_
_entity.id
_entity.type
_entity.pdbx_description
1 polymer ?
#
loop_
_entity_poly.entity_id
_entity_poly.type
_entity_poly.pdbx_seq_one_letter_code
_entity_poly.pdbx_strand_id
1 'polypeptide(L)'
;MQSAVAGRPAWVKYAVVGGVIVVAGIVGVVWNSISVQATPTSSTTTENQTTTTPTPADIATSSPPQYAEFYTSMFANMDATVDPCEDFYQYACGGWLDANDLTDTDSYIDTSFSIVNKNNDKIIHDIMATKPDVIDPFYQACVAEPAVNGEAVADVTAQLRHIATLDSVDALLAYAGALAVTTTTKSFLDIDVDVDPKNATVN
;
A
#
# COMPACT_ATOMS: atom_id res chain seq x y z
N MET A 1 37.85 -3.31 14.71
CA MET A 1 37.31 -3.57 16.06
C MET A 1 35.87 -4.00 15.89
N GLN A 2 35.58 -5.27 16.18
CA GLN A 2 34.26 -5.88 16.04
C GLN A 2 33.37 -5.37 17.18
N SER A 3 32.23 -4.75 16.86
CA SER A 3 31.18 -4.45 17.83
C SER A 3 29.96 -5.28 17.50
N ALA A 4 29.56 -6.07 18.49
CA ALA A 4 28.52 -7.08 18.45
C ALA A 4 27.12 -6.47 18.26
N VAL A 5 26.30 -7.14 17.46
CA VAL A 5 24.87 -6.89 17.32
C VAL A 5 24.16 -7.41 18.58
N ALA A 6 23.59 -6.50 19.36
CA ALA A 6 22.76 -6.83 20.52
C ALA A 6 21.40 -7.42 20.05
N GLY A 7 21.01 -8.56 20.61
CA GLY A 7 19.77 -9.27 20.30
C GLY A 7 18.51 -8.50 20.72
N ARG A 8 17.45 -8.62 19.92
CA ARG A 8 16.14 -7.98 20.16
C ARG A 8 15.43 -8.63 21.37
N PRO A 9 14.75 -7.86 22.24
CA PRO A 9 14.16 -8.37 23.48
C PRO A 9 12.85 -9.14 23.25
N ALA A 10 12.64 -10.20 24.06
CA ALA A 10 11.66 -11.28 23.87
C ALA A 10 10.19 -10.96 24.22
N TRP A 11 9.79 -9.70 24.35
CA TRP A 11 8.43 -9.32 24.80
C TRP A 11 7.39 -9.18 23.68
N VAL A 12 7.80 -9.33 22.41
CA VAL A 12 6.91 -9.26 21.23
C VAL A 12 5.92 -10.45 21.14
N LYS A 13 6.05 -11.48 22.00
CA LYS A 13 5.28 -12.74 21.90
C LYS A 13 3.92 -12.77 22.62
N TYR A 14 3.45 -11.68 23.22
CA TYR A 14 2.23 -11.73 24.06
C TYR A 14 1.14 -10.68 23.75
N ALA A 15 1.15 -10.06 22.57
CA ALA A 15 0.19 -8.99 22.23
C ALA A 15 -1.06 -9.44 21.43
N VAL A 16 -1.42 -10.72 21.41
CA VAL A 16 -2.61 -11.21 20.66
C VAL A 16 -3.41 -12.25 21.44
N VAL A 17 -3.86 -11.95 22.65
CA VAL A 17 -5.03 -12.64 23.24
C VAL A 17 -5.67 -11.72 24.28
N GLY A 18 -6.81 -11.09 23.96
CA GLY A 18 -7.59 -10.39 24.98
C GLY A 18 -8.53 -9.33 24.43
N GLY A 19 -9.65 -9.74 23.82
CA GLY A 19 -10.62 -8.76 23.34
C GLY A 19 -11.92 -9.29 22.76
N VAL A 20 -12.42 -10.47 23.12
CA VAL A 20 -13.80 -10.89 22.73
C VAL A 20 -14.41 -11.78 23.81
N ILE A 21 -14.83 -11.23 24.95
CA ILE A 21 -15.91 -11.80 25.77
C ILE A 21 -16.62 -10.60 26.45
N VAL A 22 -17.94 -10.70 26.58
CA VAL A 22 -18.89 -9.80 27.26
C VAL A 22 -19.59 -8.81 26.32
N VAL A 23 -20.67 -9.26 25.66
CA VAL A 23 -22.05 -8.87 25.99
C VAL A 23 -23.00 -10.00 25.57
N ALA A 24 -23.41 -10.83 26.53
CA ALA A 24 -24.58 -11.70 26.40
C ALA A 24 -25.76 -11.00 27.10
N GLY A 25 -26.80 -10.64 26.36
CA GLY A 25 -27.94 -9.90 26.92
C GLY A 25 -29.11 -9.77 25.95
N ILE A 26 -29.89 -10.85 25.83
CA ILE A 26 -31.35 -10.93 25.66
C ILE A 26 -32.02 -9.80 24.83
N VAL A 27 -32.34 -10.07 23.57
CA VAL A 27 -33.61 -9.63 22.96
C VAL A 27 -34.12 -10.76 22.07
N GLY A 28 -35.15 -11.46 22.53
CA GLY A 28 -35.92 -12.37 21.71
C GLY A 28 -36.76 -11.58 20.72
N VAL A 29 -36.52 -11.75 19.42
CA VAL A 29 -37.44 -11.34 18.37
C VAL A 29 -37.78 -12.58 17.55
N VAL A 30 -39.07 -12.90 17.56
CA VAL A 30 -39.67 -13.99 16.80
C VAL A 30 -39.54 -13.64 15.32
N TRP A 31 -38.60 -14.26 14.61
CA TRP A 31 -38.61 -14.26 13.15
C TRP A 31 -39.42 -15.46 12.66
N ASN A 32 -40.62 -15.13 12.19
CA ASN A 32 -41.48 -15.99 11.41
C ASN A 32 -40.69 -16.51 10.19
N SER A 33 -40.61 -17.83 10.03
CA SER A 33 -39.87 -18.45 8.93
C SER A 33 -40.61 -18.20 7.61
N ILE A 34 -40.14 -17.23 6.82
CA ILE A 34 -40.48 -17.17 5.39
C ILE A 34 -39.58 -18.19 4.70
N SER A 35 -40.14 -19.35 4.38
CA SER A 35 -39.51 -20.30 3.47
C SER A 35 -39.54 -19.72 2.05
N VAL A 36 -38.43 -19.14 1.61
CA VAL A 36 -38.19 -18.87 0.19
C VAL A 36 -37.88 -20.21 -0.47
N GLN A 37 -38.86 -20.77 -1.18
CA GLN A 37 -38.60 -21.88 -2.11
C GLN A 37 -37.81 -21.31 -3.30
N ALA A 38 -36.50 -21.48 -3.27
CA ALA A 38 -35.70 -21.44 -4.48
C ALA A 38 -36.06 -22.69 -5.30
N THR A 39 -36.78 -22.50 -6.40
CA THR A 39 -37.03 -23.55 -7.40
C THR A 39 -35.68 -23.92 -8.02
N PRO A 40 -35.20 -25.17 -7.93
CA PRO A 40 -34.06 -25.58 -8.72
C PRO A 40 -34.58 -25.84 -10.13
N THR A 41 -34.40 -24.87 -11.03
CA THR A 41 -34.48 -25.18 -12.47
C THR A 41 -33.18 -25.87 -12.84
N SER A 42 -33.18 -27.20 -12.70
CA SER A 42 -32.19 -28.07 -13.33
C SER A 42 -32.32 -27.95 -14.84
N SER A 43 -31.38 -27.25 -15.47
CA SER A 43 -31.04 -27.49 -16.87
C SER A 43 -29.79 -28.37 -16.89
N THR A 44 -30.01 -29.68 -16.84
CA THR A 44 -28.98 -30.68 -17.11
C THR A 44 -28.58 -30.59 -18.57
N THR A 45 -27.43 -30.00 -18.86
CA THR A 45 -26.65 -30.36 -20.04
C THR A 45 -25.37 -31.02 -19.52
N THR A 46 -25.35 -32.35 -19.57
CA THR A 46 -24.16 -33.14 -19.30
C THR A 46 -23.22 -32.97 -20.48
N GLU A 47 -22.39 -31.92 -20.46
CA GLU A 47 -21.15 -31.95 -21.24
C GLU A 47 -20.11 -32.64 -20.36
N ASN A 48 -19.72 -33.84 -20.77
CA ASN A 48 -18.64 -34.60 -20.18
C ASN A 48 -17.31 -33.90 -20.56
N GLN A 49 -17.01 -32.76 -19.94
CA GLN A 49 -15.71 -32.13 -20.06
C GLN A 49 -14.72 -33.03 -19.35
N THR A 50 -13.95 -33.75 -20.16
CA THR A 50 -12.76 -34.46 -19.71
C THR A 50 -11.82 -33.41 -19.14
N THR A 51 -11.62 -33.44 -17.83
CA THR A 51 -10.67 -32.60 -17.09
C THR A 51 -9.24 -32.95 -17.49
N THR A 52 -8.80 -32.44 -18.64
CA THR A 52 -7.39 -32.15 -18.89
C THR A 52 -7.24 -30.65 -18.66
N THR A 53 -6.67 -30.26 -17.52
CA THR A 53 -6.25 -28.88 -17.26
C THR A 53 -5.41 -28.42 -18.47
N PRO A 54 -5.85 -27.41 -19.25
CA PRO A 54 -5.06 -26.92 -20.37
C PRO A 54 -3.72 -26.44 -19.82
N THR A 55 -2.64 -26.99 -20.35
CA THR A 55 -1.28 -26.64 -19.92
C THR A 55 -1.03 -25.17 -20.29
N PRO A 56 -0.23 -24.40 -19.53
CA PRO A 56 0.14 -23.03 -19.90
C PRO A 56 0.62 -22.87 -21.35
N ALA A 57 1.25 -23.92 -21.90
CA ALA A 57 1.64 -24.00 -23.31
C ALA A 57 0.45 -24.01 -24.28
N ASP A 58 -0.63 -24.73 -23.98
CA ASP A 58 -1.79 -24.89 -24.87
C ASP A 58 -2.56 -23.56 -25.05
N ILE A 59 -2.59 -22.72 -24.02
CA ILE A 59 -3.29 -21.43 -24.08
C ILE A 59 -2.42 -20.34 -24.73
N ALA A 60 -1.10 -20.37 -24.54
CA ALA A 60 -0.18 -19.46 -25.23
C ALA A 60 -0.24 -19.63 -26.77
N THR A 61 -0.40 -20.87 -27.27
CA THR A 61 -0.43 -21.15 -28.72
C THR A 61 -1.73 -20.76 -29.43
N SER A 62 -2.82 -20.52 -28.71
CA SER A 62 -4.12 -20.12 -29.28
C SER A 62 -4.36 -18.61 -29.31
N SER A 63 -3.38 -17.83 -28.81
CA SER A 63 -3.52 -16.41 -28.58
C SER A 63 -3.06 -15.55 -29.78
N PRO A 64 -3.69 -14.39 -30.04
CA PRO A 64 -3.25 -13.48 -31.11
C PRO A 64 -1.78 -13.03 -30.90
N PRO A 65 -0.94 -12.99 -31.96
CA PRO A 65 0.50 -12.72 -31.83
C PRO A 65 0.86 -11.42 -31.10
N GLN A 66 0.03 -10.38 -31.23
CA GLN A 66 0.24 -9.10 -30.56
C GLN A 66 0.11 -9.16 -29.03
N TYR A 67 -0.46 -10.25 -28.48
CA TYR A 67 -0.63 -10.46 -27.04
C TYR A 67 0.22 -11.60 -26.50
N ALA A 68 1.10 -12.19 -27.30
CA ALA A 68 1.88 -13.36 -26.90
C ALA A 68 2.69 -13.11 -25.62
N GLU A 69 3.30 -11.93 -25.47
CA GLU A 69 4.02 -11.53 -24.26
C GLU A 69 3.10 -11.38 -23.05
N PHE A 70 1.93 -10.76 -23.25
CA PHE A 70 0.92 -10.64 -22.20
C PHE A 70 0.52 -12.03 -21.66
N TYR A 71 0.13 -12.95 -22.54
CA TYR A 71 -0.26 -14.29 -22.11
C TYR A 71 0.88 -15.06 -21.46
N THR A 72 2.11 -14.93 -21.98
CA THR A 72 3.29 -15.54 -21.35
C THR A 72 3.47 -15.03 -19.92
N SER A 73 3.40 -13.71 -19.70
CA SER A 73 3.53 -13.12 -18.37
C SER A 73 2.36 -13.47 -17.44
N MET A 74 1.13 -13.52 -17.97
CA MET A 74 -0.05 -13.92 -17.22
C MET A 74 0.10 -15.34 -16.70
N PHE A 75 0.48 -16.29 -17.56
CA PHE A 75 0.65 -17.69 -17.14
C PHE A 75 1.78 -17.88 -16.14
N ALA A 76 2.86 -17.10 -16.26
CA ALA A 76 3.94 -17.14 -15.28
C ALA A 76 3.51 -16.70 -13.87
N ASN A 77 2.48 -15.85 -13.77
CA ASN A 77 1.97 -15.39 -12.49
C ASN A 77 1.02 -16.39 -11.82
N MET A 78 0.48 -17.35 -12.57
CA MET A 78 -0.54 -18.28 -12.08
C MET A 78 0.06 -19.53 -11.43
N ASP A 79 -0.62 -20.05 -10.41
CA ASP A 79 -0.41 -21.40 -9.87
C ASP A 79 -1.56 -22.32 -10.31
N ALA A 80 -1.39 -22.97 -11.47
CA ALA A 80 -2.39 -23.84 -12.06
C ALA A 80 -2.62 -25.16 -11.29
N THR A 81 -1.93 -25.38 -10.16
CA THR A 81 -2.15 -26.55 -9.29
C THR A 81 -3.27 -26.35 -8.29
N VAL A 82 -3.71 -25.10 -8.09
CA VAL A 82 -4.79 -24.73 -7.17
C VAL A 82 -6.13 -24.65 -7.91
N ASP A 83 -7.20 -25.11 -7.26
CA ASP A 83 -8.54 -24.98 -7.82
C ASP A 83 -9.00 -23.51 -7.72
N PRO A 84 -9.30 -22.82 -8.84
CA PRO A 84 -9.78 -21.45 -8.82
C PRO A 84 -11.12 -21.26 -8.10
N CYS A 85 -11.92 -22.32 -7.91
CA CYS A 85 -13.18 -22.26 -7.17
C CYS A 85 -12.98 -22.23 -5.66
N GLU A 86 -11.82 -22.69 -5.18
CA GLU A 86 -11.47 -22.77 -3.75
C GLU A 86 -10.60 -21.56 -3.34
N ASP A 87 -9.55 -21.25 -4.11
CA ASP A 87 -8.69 -20.08 -3.89
C ASP A 87 -8.26 -19.45 -5.22
N PHE A 88 -9.09 -18.54 -5.72
CA PHE A 88 -8.82 -17.82 -6.97
C PHE A 88 -7.56 -16.95 -6.88
N TYR A 89 -7.23 -16.42 -5.69
CA TYR A 89 -6.07 -15.55 -5.54
C TYR A 89 -4.77 -16.34 -5.69
N GLN A 90 -4.64 -17.48 -5.01
CA GLN A 90 -3.50 -18.36 -5.19
C GLN A 90 -3.44 -18.92 -6.62
N TYR A 91 -4.57 -19.34 -7.21
CA TYR A 91 -4.58 -19.79 -8.60
C TYR A 91 -4.07 -18.71 -9.58
N ALA A 92 -4.54 -17.47 -9.44
CA ALA A 92 -4.21 -16.39 -10.37
C ALA A 92 -2.82 -15.77 -10.14
N CYS A 93 -2.35 -15.74 -8.90
CA CYS A 93 -1.17 -14.97 -8.48
C CYS A 93 -0.06 -15.82 -7.84
N GLY A 94 -0.29 -17.09 -7.53
CA GLY A 94 0.61 -17.94 -6.75
C GLY A 94 2.01 -18.05 -7.34
N GLY A 95 2.11 -18.19 -8.67
CA GLY A 95 3.40 -18.20 -9.37
C GLY A 95 4.15 -16.87 -9.23
N TRP A 96 3.44 -15.74 -9.17
CA TRP A 96 4.06 -14.44 -8.90
C TRP A 96 4.51 -14.30 -7.46
N LEU A 97 3.71 -14.77 -6.50
CA LEU A 97 4.06 -14.75 -5.06
C LEU A 97 5.33 -15.56 -4.80
N ASP A 98 5.48 -16.71 -5.44
CA ASP A 98 6.68 -17.56 -5.31
C ASP A 98 7.93 -16.93 -5.97
N ALA A 99 7.74 -16.11 -7.00
CA ALA A 99 8.83 -15.50 -7.76
C ALA A 99 9.26 -14.11 -7.23
N ASN A 100 8.48 -13.49 -6.34
CA ASN A 100 8.69 -12.11 -5.93
C ASN A 100 8.65 -11.97 -4.40
N ASP A 101 9.83 -11.78 -3.83
CA ASP A 101 9.99 -11.47 -2.41
C ASP A 101 10.07 -9.96 -2.15
N LEU A 102 9.64 -9.55 -0.96
CA LEU A 102 9.90 -8.21 -0.45
C LEU A 102 11.40 -8.04 -0.18
N THR A 103 11.99 -6.97 -0.70
CA THR A 103 13.35 -6.56 -0.31
C THR A 103 13.35 -5.88 1.06
N ASP A 104 14.52 -5.67 1.66
CA ASP A 104 14.65 -4.98 2.95
C ASP A 104 14.07 -3.55 2.96
N THR A 105 13.91 -2.96 1.77
CA THR A 105 13.34 -1.61 1.58
C THR A 105 11.87 -1.61 1.20
N ASP A 106 11.31 -2.78 0.84
CA ASP A 106 9.90 -2.90 0.46
C ASP A 106 9.05 -3.26 1.69
N SER A 107 8.00 -2.49 1.96
CA SER A 107 6.95 -2.88 2.91
C SER A 107 5.80 -3.65 2.24
N TYR A 108 5.70 -3.56 0.92
CA TYR A 108 4.66 -4.16 0.10
C TYR A 108 5.08 -4.18 -1.39
N ILE A 109 4.64 -5.20 -2.13
CA ILE A 109 4.81 -5.30 -3.58
C ILE A 109 3.57 -5.97 -4.18
N ASP A 110 3.13 -5.49 -5.34
CA ASP A 110 2.14 -6.15 -6.20
C ASP A 110 2.60 -6.17 -7.65
N THR A 111 1.85 -6.91 -8.47
CA THR A 111 2.08 -7.07 -9.92
C THR A 111 1.84 -5.80 -10.73
N SER A 112 1.15 -4.80 -10.17
CA SER A 112 0.53 -3.70 -10.91
C SER A 112 1.15 -2.36 -10.53
N PHE A 113 0.77 -1.78 -9.40
CA PHE A 113 1.20 -0.46 -8.98
C PHE A 113 2.67 -0.44 -8.56
N SER A 114 3.11 -1.43 -7.78
CA SER A 114 4.49 -1.45 -7.29
C SER A 114 5.49 -1.66 -8.43
N ILE A 115 5.23 -2.60 -9.34
CA ILE A 115 6.11 -2.84 -10.49
C ILE A 115 6.11 -1.65 -11.45
N VAL A 116 4.95 -1.06 -11.74
CA VAL A 116 4.87 0.12 -12.62
C VAL A 116 5.61 1.30 -11.99
N ASN A 117 5.45 1.55 -10.68
CA ASN A 117 6.20 2.59 -9.98
C ASN A 117 7.71 2.33 -10.03
N LYS A 118 8.17 1.12 -9.73
CA LYS A 118 9.60 0.75 -9.83
C LYS A 118 10.16 0.95 -11.25
N ASN A 119 9.35 0.71 -12.29
CA ASN A 119 9.76 0.95 -13.67
C ASN A 119 9.78 2.45 -14.01
N ASN A 120 8.80 3.22 -13.55
CA ASN A 120 8.78 4.67 -13.68
C ASN A 120 9.96 5.31 -12.96
N ASP A 121 10.32 4.83 -11.77
CA ASP A 121 11.47 5.32 -11.00
C ASP A 121 12.78 5.17 -11.78
N LYS A 122 12.96 4.06 -12.51
CA LYS A 122 14.12 3.87 -13.41
C LYS A 122 14.12 4.90 -14.52
N ILE A 123 12.98 5.12 -15.16
CA ILE A 123 12.84 6.12 -16.23
C ILE A 123 13.11 7.53 -15.70
N ILE A 124 12.56 7.88 -14.55
CA ILE A 124 12.79 9.16 -13.88
C ILE A 124 14.27 9.31 -13.54
N HIS A 125 14.92 8.27 -13.02
CA HIS A 125 16.35 8.27 -12.75
C HIS A 125 17.17 8.53 -14.02
N ASP A 126 16.84 7.88 -15.13
CA ASP A 126 17.49 8.10 -16.43
C ASP A 126 17.29 9.54 -16.95
N ILE A 127 16.09 10.10 -16.77
CA ILE A 127 15.80 11.51 -17.10
C ILE A 127 16.65 12.43 -16.22
N MET A 128 16.71 12.21 -14.91
CA MET A 128 17.47 13.04 -13.98
C MET A 128 18.98 12.96 -14.25
N ALA A 129 19.48 11.84 -14.77
CA ALA A 129 20.88 11.73 -15.22
C ALA A 129 21.23 12.70 -16.37
N THR A 130 20.24 13.18 -17.14
CA THR A 130 20.43 14.23 -18.15
C THR A 130 20.61 15.64 -17.58
N LYS A 131 20.40 15.80 -16.26
CA LYS A 131 20.49 17.06 -15.51
C LYS A 131 19.59 18.18 -16.06
N PRO A 132 18.27 17.98 -16.05
CA PRO A 132 17.33 19.01 -16.52
C PRO A 132 17.43 20.31 -15.69
N ASP A 133 17.74 21.43 -16.36
CA ASP A 133 18.10 22.72 -15.74
C ASP A 133 17.15 23.20 -14.63
N VAL A 134 15.84 22.98 -14.77
CA VAL A 134 14.84 23.51 -13.84
C VAL A 134 14.75 22.67 -12.55
N ILE A 135 14.84 21.35 -12.66
CA ILE A 135 14.55 20.43 -11.54
C ILE A 135 15.81 19.79 -10.95
N ASP A 136 16.91 19.71 -11.71
CA ASP A 136 18.18 19.15 -11.21
C ASP A 136 18.70 19.86 -9.95
N PRO A 137 18.72 21.22 -9.84
CA PRO A 137 19.19 21.87 -8.62
C PRO A 137 18.41 21.43 -7.36
N PHE A 138 17.10 21.25 -7.50
CA PHE A 138 16.25 20.78 -6.40
C PHE A 138 16.51 19.30 -6.07
N TYR A 139 16.66 18.45 -7.09
CA TYR A 139 16.98 17.04 -6.90
C TYR A 139 18.35 16.85 -6.22
N GLN A 140 19.38 17.58 -6.67
CA GLN A 140 20.72 17.54 -6.08
C GLN A 140 20.73 18.04 -4.63
N ALA A 141 19.90 19.02 -4.28
CA ALA A 141 19.74 19.46 -2.90
C ALA A 141 19.20 18.35 -1.97
N CYS A 142 18.58 17.30 -2.51
CA CYS A 142 18.14 16.13 -1.74
C CYS A 142 19.17 15.00 -1.78
N VAL A 143 19.64 14.60 -2.97
CA VAL A 143 20.47 13.39 -3.10
C VAL A 143 21.94 13.58 -2.75
N ALA A 144 22.44 14.82 -2.75
CA ALA A 144 23.81 15.14 -2.35
C ALA A 144 23.96 15.43 -0.85
N GLU A 145 22.87 15.29 -0.07
CA GLU A 145 22.88 15.55 1.36
C GLU A 145 23.80 14.56 2.12
N PRO A 146 24.63 15.04 3.06
CA PRO A 146 25.36 14.16 3.95
C PRO A 146 24.39 13.41 4.88
N ALA A 147 24.90 12.37 5.55
CA ALA A 147 24.11 11.59 6.52
C ALA A 147 23.51 12.45 7.65
N VAL A 148 24.13 13.59 7.99
CA VAL A 148 23.61 14.58 8.94
C VAL A 148 23.83 15.98 8.37
N ASN A 149 22.74 16.72 8.18
CA ASN A 149 22.77 18.13 7.82
C ASN A 149 22.79 19.01 9.09
N GLY A 150 23.92 19.66 9.32
CA GLY A 150 24.12 20.49 10.53
C GLY A 150 23.23 21.73 10.58
N GLU A 151 22.91 22.34 9.44
CA GLU A 151 22.04 23.51 9.35
C GLU A 151 20.60 23.12 9.68
N ALA A 152 20.10 22.03 9.09
CA ALA A 152 18.78 21.49 9.41
C ALA A 152 18.65 21.12 10.89
N VAL A 153 19.68 20.52 11.49
CA VAL A 153 19.71 20.23 12.94
C VAL A 153 19.63 21.51 13.77
N ALA A 154 20.36 22.56 13.39
CA ALA A 154 20.32 23.84 14.07
C ALA A 154 18.94 24.49 13.99
N ASP A 155 18.31 24.47 12.82
CA ASP A 155 16.97 25.03 12.58
C ASP A 155 15.89 24.31 13.40
N VAL A 156 15.85 22.98 13.34
CA VAL A 156 14.92 22.18 14.15
C VAL A 156 15.17 22.41 15.65
N THR A 157 16.43 22.51 16.07
CA THR A 157 16.78 22.80 17.47
C THR A 157 16.25 24.17 17.91
N ALA A 158 16.34 25.19 17.05
CA ALA A 158 15.81 26.51 17.36
C ALA A 158 14.29 26.49 17.54
N GLN A 159 13.57 25.77 16.67
CA GLN A 159 12.11 25.60 16.77
C GLN A 159 11.72 24.89 18.07
N LEU A 160 12.38 23.78 18.40
CA LEU A 160 12.12 23.03 19.64
C LEU A 160 12.41 23.86 20.89
N ARG A 161 13.48 24.67 20.89
CA ARG A 161 13.77 25.59 21.99
C ARG A 161 12.71 26.67 22.12
N HIS A 162 12.22 27.22 21.00
CA HIS A 162 11.16 28.21 21.06
C HIS A 162 9.88 27.61 21.66
N ILE A 163 9.48 26.41 21.23
CA ILE A 163 8.32 25.70 21.80
C ILE A 163 8.47 25.54 23.32
N ALA A 164 9.66 25.17 23.80
CA ALA A 164 9.92 24.99 25.23
C ALA A 164 9.81 26.29 26.07
N THR A 165 9.83 27.47 25.42
CA THR A 165 9.66 28.76 26.10
C THR A 165 8.22 29.27 26.13
N LEU A 166 7.31 28.63 25.39
CA LEU A 166 5.90 29.04 25.35
C LEU A 166 5.20 28.60 26.64
N ASP A 167 4.56 29.56 27.31
CA ASP A 167 3.97 29.38 28.64
C ASP A 167 2.44 29.59 28.67
N SER A 168 1.82 29.80 27.51
CA SER A 168 0.38 29.97 27.36
C SER A 168 -0.17 29.26 26.13
N VAL A 169 -1.46 28.90 26.20
CA VAL A 169 -2.19 28.27 25.09
C VAL A 169 -2.23 29.21 23.88
N ASP A 170 -2.46 30.51 24.09
CA ASP A 170 -2.51 31.49 23.00
C ASP A 170 -1.16 31.60 22.27
N ALA A 171 -0.04 31.65 23.00
CA ALA A 171 1.28 31.70 22.39
C ALA A 171 1.62 30.40 21.66
N LEU A 172 1.20 29.26 22.20
CA LEU A 172 1.34 27.95 21.57
C LEU A 172 0.54 27.85 20.27
N LEU A 173 -0.72 28.30 20.26
CA LEU A 173 -1.58 28.29 19.07
C LEU A 173 -1.08 29.27 18.00
N ALA A 174 -0.62 30.45 18.40
CA ALA A 174 -0.03 31.42 17.48
C ALA A 174 1.23 30.85 16.81
N TYR A 175 2.11 30.21 17.58
CA TYR A 175 3.31 29.59 17.03
C TYR A 175 3.00 28.37 16.16
N ALA A 176 2.04 27.53 16.56
CA ALA A 176 1.57 26.42 15.73
C ALA A 176 1.06 26.89 14.36
N GLY A 177 0.33 28.01 14.31
CA GLY A 177 -0.09 28.63 13.06
C GLY A 177 1.10 29.12 12.21
N ALA A 178 2.08 29.78 12.83
CA ALA A 178 3.30 30.21 12.14
C ALA A 178 4.09 29.03 11.58
N LEU A 179 4.18 27.92 12.33
CA LEU A 179 4.88 26.72 11.91
C LEU A 179 4.17 26.03 10.74
N ALA A 180 2.83 25.96 10.76
CA ALA A 180 2.03 25.41 9.67
C ALA A 180 2.26 26.18 8.35
N VAL A 181 2.30 27.52 8.40
CA VAL A 181 2.55 28.36 7.21
C VAL A 181 3.97 28.21 6.67
N THR A 182 4.96 28.07 7.54
CA THR A 182 6.39 28.11 7.14
C THR A 182 6.98 26.74 6.82
N THR A 183 6.44 25.66 7.38
CA THR A 183 7.02 24.31 7.27
C THR A 183 6.00 23.25 6.86
N THR A 184 4.71 23.61 6.71
CA THR A 184 3.62 22.65 6.50
C THR A 184 3.43 21.66 7.68
N THR A 185 4.05 21.94 8.83
CA THR A 185 3.87 21.11 10.03
C THR A 185 2.47 21.30 10.62
N LYS A 186 1.65 20.25 10.50
CA LYS A 186 0.34 20.17 11.15
C LYS A 186 0.55 19.94 12.65
N SER A 187 -0.07 20.78 13.48
CA SER A 187 0.04 20.71 14.95
C SER A 187 -1.24 20.16 15.57
N PHE A 188 -2.16 21.04 15.99
CA PHE A 188 -3.41 20.67 16.64
C PHE A 188 -4.59 20.54 15.68
N LEU A 189 -4.52 21.27 14.57
CA LEU A 189 -5.54 21.35 13.54
C LEU A 189 -4.90 21.04 12.19
N ASP A 190 -5.67 20.38 11.34
CA ASP A 190 -5.37 20.27 9.92
C ASP A 190 -6.19 21.34 9.20
N ILE A 191 -5.51 22.36 8.71
CA ILE A 191 -6.13 23.50 8.03
C ILE A 191 -5.70 23.45 6.59
N ASP A 192 -6.67 23.28 5.70
CA ASP A 192 -6.49 23.31 4.27
C ASP A 192 -7.62 24.11 3.62
N VAL A 193 -7.43 24.46 2.36
CA VAL A 193 -8.41 25.19 1.54
C VAL A 193 -8.77 24.29 0.37
N ASP A 194 -9.99 23.79 0.37
CA ASP A 194 -10.53 22.92 -0.68
C ASP A 194 -11.82 23.54 -1.24
N VAL A 195 -12.26 23.03 -2.38
CA VAL A 195 -13.49 23.45 -3.03
C VAL A 195 -14.69 23.18 -2.12
N ASP A 196 -15.56 24.18 -1.91
CA ASP A 196 -16.77 23.99 -1.13
C ASP A 196 -17.66 22.90 -1.80
N PRO A 197 -17.96 21.77 -1.12
CA PRO A 197 -18.78 20.70 -1.68
C PRO A 197 -20.20 21.15 -2.09
N LYS A 198 -20.67 22.28 -1.57
CA LYS A 198 -21.97 22.89 -1.89
C LYS A 198 -21.87 24.01 -2.91
N ASN A 199 -20.68 24.51 -3.19
CA ASN A 199 -20.45 25.56 -4.18
C ASN A 199 -19.06 25.43 -4.81
N ALA A 200 -18.99 24.68 -5.91
CA ALA A 200 -17.74 24.44 -6.62
C ALA A 200 -17.07 25.69 -7.25
N THR A 201 -17.65 26.89 -7.09
CA THR A 201 -17.07 28.15 -7.58
C THR A 201 -16.28 28.91 -6.53
N VAL A 202 -16.23 28.43 -5.29
CA VAL A 202 -15.50 29.05 -4.17
C VAL A 202 -14.61 28.03 -3.46
N ASN A 203 -13.62 28.56 -2.74
CA ASN A 203 -12.69 27.85 -1.87
C ASN A 203 -12.78 28.36 -0.43
#